data_AF-A0A9D2B4W3-F1
#
_entry.id   AF-A0A9D2B4W3-F1
#
_cell.length_a   1.000
_cell.length_b   1.000
_cell.length_c   1.000
_cell.angle_alpha   90.00
_cell.angle_beta   90.00
_cell.angle_gamma   90.00
#
_symmetry.space_group_name_H-M   'P 1'
#
loop_
_entity.id
_entity.type
_entity.pdbx_description
1 polymer ?
#
loop_
_entity_poly.entity_id
_entity_poly.type
_entity_poly.pdbx_seq_one_letter_code
_entity_poly.pdbx_strand_id
1 'polypeptide(L)'
;MNNKRIQLTAIAGSLLLASAALHAQSDETRAIAERLVDEHFQNSTLSREEQIEELLWFAQAAEPFRGMEINTVAEGLTTHVWERDVLAPAFAELTGIRVTHNIIGEGDVVDNMQTQMQTGRNIYDGFINDSDSIGTHIRYGTTINLSQAMENEWADYTLPSLDLEDFIGIQYTTGPDGSIYQLPAQQFANLYWFRYDWFQREDLQEQFRDIYGYDLGVPTNWTAYEDIAEFFTEHVGEIDGVTVYGHMDYGRRDPSLGWRFHDSWLSMAGMGSPGVPFGNPVDDWGIRVDEESRPVGASVSRGGATNSPASVFAVTKMVEWLDKYAPPEAQGMTFGEAGPVPAQGNIAQQIFWYTTFTADMTDPNLPVNNEDGSPKWRMAPSPTGPYWEEGMKVGYQDVGSWTFFDSTPE
;
A
#
# COMPACT_ATOMS: atom_id res chain seq x y z
N MET A 1 -37.93 -45.70 -42.75
CA MET A 1 -37.15 -45.96 -41.52
C MET A 1 -35.70 -45.44 -41.56
N ASN A 2 -35.16 -44.97 -42.69
CA ASN A 2 -33.75 -44.53 -42.77
C ASN A 2 -33.45 -43.11 -42.23
N ASN A 3 -34.41 -42.17 -42.27
CA ASN A 3 -34.16 -40.79 -41.80
C ASN A 3 -33.99 -40.67 -40.28
N LYS A 4 -34.67 -41.52 -39.49
CA LYS A 4 -34.54 -41.49 -38.02
C LYS A 4 -33.17 -41.99 -37.54
N ARG A 5 -32.56 -42.98 -38.22
CA ARG A 5 -31.22 -43.47 -37.88
C ARG A 5 -30.15 -42.39 -38.12
N ILE A 6 -30.21 -41.68 -39.25
CA ILE A 6 -29.25 -40.62 -39.58
C ILE A 6 -29.34 -39.45 -38.58
N GLN A 7 -30.55 -39.07 -38.15
CA GLN A 7 -30.74 -38.01 -37.14
C GLN A 7 -30.21 -38.41 -35.75
N LEU A 8 -30.38 -39.66 -35.33
CA LEU A 8 -29.85 -40.17 -34.06
C LEU A 8 -28.31 -40.27 -34.06
N THR A 9 -27.70 -40.63 -35.18
CA THR A 9 -26.22 -40.69 -35.30
C THR A 9 -25.60 -39.29 -35.36
N ALA A 10 -26.27 -38.32 -35.98
CA ALA A 10 -25.84 -36.93 -35.99
C ALA A 10 -25.88 -36.31 -34.58
N ILE A 11 -26.97 -36.50 -33.82
CA ILE A 11 -27.09 -36.00 -32.44
C ILE A 11 -26.05 -36.64 -31.51
N ALA A 12 -25.80 -37.94 -31.63
CA ALA A 12 -24.78 -38.63 -30.84
C ALA A 12 -23.35 -38.15 -31.20
N GLY A 13 -23.07 -37.89 -32.47
CA GLY A 13 -21.81 -37.31 -32.92
C GLY A 13 -21.58 -35.88 -32.40
N SER A 14 -22.63 -35.05 -32.42
CA SER A 14 -22.58 -33.69 -31.85
C SER A 14 -22.34 -33.68 -30.35
N LEU A 15 -22.97 -34.60 -29.60
CA LEU A 15 -22.79 -34.73 -28.15
C LEU A 15 -21.38 -35.22 -27.79
N LEU A 16 -20.83 -36.18 -28.54
CA LEU A 16 -19.47 -36.68 -28.33
C LEU A 16 -18.40 -35.64 -28.67
N LEU A 17 -18.61 -34.85 -29.73
CA LEU A 17 -17.72 -33.74 -30.09
C LEU A 17 -17.80 -32.60 -29.08
N ALA A 18 -18.99 -32.26 -28.59
CA ALA A 18 -19.15 -31.28 -27.52
C ALA A 18 -18.50 -31.74 -26.21
N SER A 19 -18.69 -33.01 -25.82
CA SER A 19 -18.06 -33.56 -24.60
C SER A 19 -16.53 -33.65 -24.71
N ALA A 20 -16.00 -33.97 -25.88
CA ALA A 20 -14.55 -34.03 -26.11
C ALA A 20 -13.92 -32.63 -26.15
N ALA A 21 -14.61 -31.63 -26.71
CA ALA A 21 -14.18 -30.24 -26.67
C ALA A 21 -14.21 -29.67 -25.24
N LEU A 22 -15.24 -30.00 -24.45
CA LEU A 22 -15.33 -29.63 -23.03
C LEU A 22 -14.20 -30.27 -22.19
N HIS A 23 -13.88 -31.55 -22.43
CA HIS A 23 -12.77 -32.22 -21.72
C HIS A 23 -11.39 -31.68 -22.15
N ALA A 24 -11.19 -31.41 -23.44
CA ALA A 24 -9.93 -30.84 -23.92
C ALA A 24 -9.71 -29.42 -23.39
N GLN A 25 -10.77 -28.63 -23.29
CA GLN A 25 -10.73 -27.30 -22.71
C GLN A 25 -10.46 -27.34 -21.21
N SER A 26 -11.04 -28.29 -20.46
CA SER A 26 -10.74 -28.43 -19.03
C SER A 26 -9.30 -28.88 -18.76
N ASP A 27 -8.74 -29.75 -19.62
CA ASP A 27 -7.35 -30.20 -19.50
C ASP A 27 -6.36 -29.07 -19.81
N GLU A 28 -6.65 -28.22 -20.82
CA GLU A 28 -5.86 -27.04 -21.16
C GLU A 28 -5.89 -25.98 -20.05
N THR A 29 -7.08 -25.64 -19.53
CA THR A 29 -7.21 -24.67 -18.42
C THR A 29 -6.46 -25.15 -17.17
N ARG A 30 -6.52 -26.46 -16.84
CA ARG A 30 -5.77 -27.00 -15.70
C ARG A 30 -4.26 -26.92 -15.92
N ALA A 31 -3.78 -27.19 -17.13
CA ALA A 31 -2.35 -27.06 -17.44
C ALA A 31 -1.88 -25.60 -17.31
N ILE A 32 -2.71 -24.63 -17.72
CA ILE A 32 -2.43 -23.20 -17.49
C ILE A 32 -2.37 -22.90 -16.00
N ALA A 33 -3.37 -23.33 -15.21
CA ALA A 33 -3.40 -23.11 -13.77
C ALA A 33 -2.17 -23.71 -13.06
N GLU A 34 -1.81 -24.96 -13.35
CA GLU A 34 -0.62 -25.62 -12.81
C GLU A 34 0.66 -24.83 -13.12
N ARG A 35 0.80 -24.36 -14.37
CA ARG A 35 1.96 -23.56 -14.78
C ARG A 35 2.00 -22.21 -14.06
N LEU A 36 0.87 -21.51 -13.95
CA LEU A 36 0.79 -20.22 -13.26
C LEU A 36 1.16 -20.34 -11.78
N VAL A 37 0.68 -21.41 -11.11
CA VAL A 37 1.06 -21.69 -9.71
C VAL A 37 2.56 -21.94 -9.59
N ASP A 38 3.13 -22.76 -10.47
CA ASP A 38 4.54 -23.11 -10.42
C ASP A 38 5.47 -21.95 -10.81
N GLU A 39 5.03 -21.02 -11.67
CA GLU A 39 5.83 -19.88 -12.15
C GLU A 39 5.68 -18.62 -11.30
N HIS A 40 4.49 -18.35 -10.73
CA HIS A 40 4.16 -17.06 -10.15
C HIS A 40 3.57 -17.09 -8.73
N PHE A 41 2.91 -18.17 -8.29
CA PHE A 41 2.12 -18.17 -7.04
C PHE A 41 2.68 -19.09 -5.94
N GLN A 42 4.00 -19.27 -5.91
CA GLN A 42 4.67 -20.18 -4.98
C GLN A 42 4.53 -19.79 -3.49
N ASN A 43 4.32 -18.50 -3.21
CA ASN A 43 4.19 -17.97 -1.86
C ASN A 43 2.71 -17.80 -1.50
N SER A 44 2.09 -18.85 -0.98
CA SER A 44 0.68 -18.85 -0.58
C SER A 44 0.47 -19.62 0.73
N THR A 45 -0.58 -19.24 1.46
CA THR A 45 -1.11 -20.02 2.59
C THR A 45 -1.88 -21.25 2.14
N LEU A 46 -2.37 -21.25 0.89
CA LEU A 46 -3.04 -22.38 0.25
C LEU A 46 -2.01 -23.41 -0.22
N SER A 47 -2.36 -24.69 -0.11
CA SER A 47 -1.62 -25.75 -0.76
C SER A 47 -1.67 -25.61 -2.28
N ARG A 48 -0.71 -26.20 -2.98
CA ARG A 48 -0.64 -26.15 -4.45
C ARG A 48 -1.95 -26.59 -5.12
N GLU A 49 -2.60 -27.63 -4.60
CA GLU A 49 -3.88 -28.11 -5.19
C GLU A 49 -5.02 -27.13 -4.92
N GLU A 50 -5.11 -26.54 -3.72
CA GLU A 50 -6.12 -25.52 -3.41
C GLU A 50 -5.96 -24.29 -4.31
N GLN A 51 -4.73 -23.86 -4.60
CA GLN A 51 -4.47 -22.79 -5.56
C GLN A 51 -4.95 -23.15 -6.97
N ILE A 52 -4.71 -24.39 -7.43
CA ILE A 52 -5.18 -24.85 -8.74
C ILE A 52 -6.71 -24.85 -8.77
N GLU A 53 -7.37 -25.35 -7.74
CA GLU A 53 -8.83 -25.34 -7.63
C GLU A 53 -9.40 -23.92 -7.68
N GLU A 54 -8.76 -22.97 -7.00
CA GLU A 54 -9.13 -21.55 -7.03
C GLU A 54 -8.97 -20.92 -8.42
N LEU A 55 -7.84 -21.16 -9.10
CA LEU A 55 -7.64 -20.69 -10.48
C LEU A 55 -8.65 -21.32 -11.47
N LEU A 56 -8.98 -22.60 -11.29
CA LEU A 56 -10.01 -23.26 -12.09
C LEU A 56 -11.39 -22.64 -11.84
N TRP A 57 -11.68 -22.24 -10.60
CA TRP A 57 -12.89 -21.49 -10.28
C TRP A 57 -12.93 -20.15 -11.03
N PHE A 58 -11.83 -19.38 -11.06
CA PHE A 58 -11.78 -18.13 -11.84
C PHE A 58 -12.06 -18.37 -13.34
N ALA A 59 -11.44 -19.39 -13.92
CA ALA A 59 -11.65 -19.74 -15.33
C ALA A 59 -13.10 -20.13 -15.64
N GLN A 60 -13.78 -20.80 -14.70
CA GLN A 60 -15.18 -21.17 -14.81
C GLN A 60 -16.12 -19.96 -14.63
N ALA A 61 -15.90 -19.16 -13.60
CA ALA A 61 -16.70 -17.95 -13.32
C ALA A 61 -16.61 -16.94 -14.48
N ALA A 62 -15.46 -16.88 -15.17
CA ALA A 62 -15.22 -15.99 -16.29
C ALA A 62 -15.82 -16.44 -17.63
N GLU A 63 -16.41 -17.64 -17.74
CA GLU A 63 -16.95 -18.16 -19.01
C GLU A 63 -17.89 -17.19 -19.75
N PRO A 64 -18.83 -16.48 -19.08
CA PRO A 64 -19.72 -15.54 -19.74
C PRO A 64 -19.02 -14.30 -20.31
N PHE A 65 -17.83 -13.98 -19.81
CA PHE A 65 -17.11 -12.72 -20.07
C PHE A 65 -15.92 -12.88 -21.02
N ARG A 66 -15.71 -14.08 -21.58
CA ARG A 66 -14.60 -14.33 -22.51
C ARG A 66 -14.59 -13.36 -23.67
N GLY A 67 -13.43 -12.74 -23.93
CA GLY A 67 -13.25 -11.73 -24.96
C GLY A 67 -13.61 -10.30 -24.51
N MET A 68 -14.03 -10.11 -23.27
CA MET A 68 -14.16 -8.78 -22.65
C MET A 68 -12.79 -8.11 -22.51
N GLU A 69 -12.79 -6.79 -22.57
CA GLU A 69 -11.62 -5.95 -22.31
C GLU A 69 -11.93 -5.05 -21.11
N ILE A 70 -11.04 -5.05 -20.12
CA ILE A 70 -11.14 -4.26 -18.89
C ILE A 70 -9.91 -3.35 -18.84
N ASN A 71 -10.12 -2.06 -18.54
CA ASN A 71 -9.07 -1.07 -18.38
C ASN A 71 -9.07 -0.56 -16.95
N THR A 72 -8.00 -0.85 -16.20
CA THR A 72 -7.83 -0.40 -14.82
C THR A 72 -6.64 0.55 -14.70
N VAL A 73 -6.52 1.24 -13.57
CA VAL A 73 -5.42 2.17 -13.32
C VAL A 73 -4.96 2.14 -11.87
N ALA A 74 -3.66 2.27 -11.66
CA ALA A 74 -3.02 2.41 -10.35
C ALA A 74 -1.81 3.36 -10.43
N GLU A 75 -1.30 3.74 -9.27
CA GLU A 75 -0.09 4.55 -9.14
C GLU A 75 1.21 3.75 -9.42
N GLY A 76 2.32 4.48 -9.58
CA GLY A 76 3.63 3.92 -9.90
C GLY A 76 4.35 3.25 -8.73
N LEU A 77 3.97 2.03 -8.39
CA LEU A 77 4.63 1.19 -7.37
C LEU A 77 4.95 -0.21 -7.88
N THR A 78 5.97 -0.83 -7.29
CA THR A 78 6.45 -2.16 -7.69
C THR A 78 5.37 -3.24 -7.59
N THR A 79 4.48 -3.13 -6.59
CA THR A 79 3.30 -4.01 -6.45
C THR A 79 2.41 -3.93 -7.70
N HIS A 80 2.00 -2.73 -8.11
CA HIS A 80 1.11 -2.53 -9.27
C HIS A 80 1.79 -2.81 -10.61
N VAL A 81 3.11 -2.60 -10.69
CA VAL A 81 3.91 -3.06 -11.84
C VAL A 81 3.88 -4.59 -11.94
N TRP A 82 3.98 -5.31 -10.83
CA TRP A 82 3.83 -6.77 -10.81
C TRP A 82 2.41 -7.20 -11.19
N GLU A 83 1.38 -6.51 -10.71
CA GLU A 83 -0.01 -6.76 -11.12
C GLU A 83 -0.18 -6.58 -12.64
N ARG A 84 0.41 -5.53 -13.23
CA ARG A 84 0.37 -5.29 -14.68
C ARG A 84 1.12 -6.37 -15.47
N ASP A 85 2.34 -6.69 -15.06
CA ASP A 85 3.26 -7.49 -15.87
C ASP A 85 3.10 -9.00 -15.65
N VAL A 86 2.51 -9.40 -14.52
CA VAL A 86 2.32 -10.80 -14.14
C VAL A 86 0.84 -11.15 -13.99
N LEU A 87 0.09 -10.48 -13.10
CA LEU A 87 -1.30 -10.88 -12.82
C LEU A 87 -2.23 -10.66 -14.00
N ALA A 88 -2.18 -9.50 -14.66
CA ALA A 88 -3.07 -9.20 -15.78
C ALA A 88 -2.89 -10.16 -16.96
N PRO A 89 -1.65 -10.49 -17.43
CA PRO A 89 -1.44 -11.53 -18.43
C PRO A 89 -1.87 -12.92 -17.97
N ALA A 90 -1.57 -13.31 -16.72
CA ALA A 90 -1.96 -14.59 -16.15
C ALA A 90 -3.48 -14.76 -16.12
N PHE A 91 -4.20 -13.73 -15.65
CA PHE A 91 -5.66 -13.69 -15.63
C PHE A 91 -6.22 -13.76 -17.05
N ALA A 92 -5.64 -13.02 -18.00
CA ALA A 92 -6.09 -13.03 -19.38
C ALA A 92 -5.89 -14.38 -20.08
N GLU A 93 -4.78 -15.06 -19.81
CA GLU A 93 -4.53 -16.41 -20.33
C GLU A 93 -5.50 -17.43 -19.73
N LEU A 94 -5.72 -17.38 -18.43
CA LEU A 94 -6.57 -18.31 -17.70
C LEU A 94 -8.05 -18.15 -18.06
N THR A 95 -8.52 -16.91 -18.18
CA THR A 95 -9.95 -16.59 -18.28
C THR A 95 -10.39 -16.22 -19.68
N GLY A 96 -9.50 -15.69 -20.52
CA GLY A 96 -9.84 -15.07 -21.80
C GLY A 96 -10.36 -13.62 -21.70
N ILE A 97 -10.31 -12.99 -20.52
CA ILE A 97 -10.64 -11.58 -20.30
C ILE A 97 -9.35 -10.75 -20.39
N ARG A 98 -9.29 -9.76 -21.28
CA ARG A 98 -8.09 -8.93 -21.44
C ARG A 98 -8.11 -7.80 -20.43
N VAL A 99 -7.11 -7.73 -19.55
CA VAL A 99 -6.94 -6.64 -18.60
C VAL A 99 -5.79 -5.74 -19.03
N THR A 100 -6.07 -4.46 -19.25
CA THR A 100 -5.06 -3.40 -19.40
C THR A 100 -4.92 -2.68 -18.07
N HIS A 101 -3.88 -2.99 -17.30
CA HIS A 101 -3.58 -2.30 -16.04
C HIS A 101 -2.62 -1.13 -16.29
N ASN A 102 -3.13 0.10 -16.19
CA ASN A 102 -2.38 1.32 -16.47
C ASN A 102 -1.64 1.79 -15.21
N ILE A 103 -0.39 2.23 -15.39
CA ILE A 103 0.42 2.80 -14.33
C ILE A 103 0.69 4.26 -14.66
N ILE A 104 0.18 5.17 -13.83
CA ILE A 104 0.33 6.62 -13.99
C ILE A 104 0.79 7.26 -12.68
N GLY A 105 1.04 8.58 -12.68
CA GLY A 105 1.34 9.28 -11.43
C GLY A 105 0.13 9.31 -10.52
N GLU A 106 0.32 9.20 -9.21
CA GLU A 106 -0.76 9.20 -8.21
C GLU A 106 -1.70 10.41 -8.37
N GLY A 107 -1.16 11.62 -8.57
CA GLY A 107 -1.97 12.81 -8.84
C GLY A 107 -2.87 12.67 -10.08
N ASP A 108 -2.40 11.97 -11.13
CA ASP A 108 -3.21 11.69 -12.31
C ASP A 108 -4.28 10.61 -12.02
N VAL A 109 -4.02 9.65 -11.13
CA VAL A 109 -5.05 8.69 -10.66
C VAL A 109 -6.18 9.45 -10.00
N VAL A 110 -5.86 10.33 -9.05
CA VAL A 110 -6.84 11.15 -8.32
C VAL A 110 -7.63 12.05 -9.27
N ASP A 111 -6.96 12.73 -10.21
CA ASP A 111 -7.62 13.62 -11.17
C ASP A 111 -8.59 12.86 -12.10
N ASN A 112 -8.18 11.69 -12.62
CA ASN A 112 -9.05 10.86 -13.46
C ASN A 112 -10.23 10.31 -12.66
N MET A 113 -9.98 9.78 -11.45
CA MET A 113 -11.01 9.28 -10.54
C MET A 113 -12.07 10.34 -10.26
N GLN A 114 -11.66 11.54 -9.82
CA GLN A 114 -12.57 12.64 -9.55
C GLN A 114 -13.34 13.08 -10.80
N THR A 115 -12.69 13.09 -11.98
CA THR A 115 -13.35 13.42 -13.25
C THR A 115 -14.44 12.40 -13.59
N GLN A 116 -14.18 11.10 -13.43
CA GLN A 116 -15.18 10.05 -13.66
C GLN A 116 -16.37 10.18 -12.70
N MET A 117 -16.11 10.38 -11.40
CA MET A 117 -17.16 10.61 -10.40
C MET A 117 -18.01 11.86 -10.70
N GLN A 118 -17.38 12.96 -11.13
CA GLN A 118 -18.07 14.22 -11.43
C GLN A 118 -18.88 14.19 -12.73
N THR A 119 -18.35 13.53 -13.75
CA THR A 119 -18.96 13.55 -15.09
C THR A 119 -19.90 12.37 -15.35
N GLY A 120 -19.78 11.29 -14.55
CA GLY A 120 -20.46 10.02 -14.79
C GLY A 120 -19.99 9.32 -16.06
N ARG A 121 -18.86 9.74 -16.64
CA ARG A 121 -18.29 9.13 -17.83
C ARG A 121 -17.18 8.15 -17.42
N ASN A 122 -17.29 6.90 -17.89
CA ASN A 122 -16.21 5.93 -17.72
C ASN A 122 -14.90 6.42 -18.38
N ILE A 123 -13.83 6.44 -17.58
CA ILE A 123 -12.44 6.64 -17.98
C ILE A 123 -11.69 5.32 -17.79
N TYR A 124 -11.80 4.72 -16.60
CA TYR A 124 -11.31 3.39 -16.27
C TYR A 124 -12.41 2.57 -15.57
N ASP A 125 -12.40 1.27 -15.83
CA ASP A 125 -13.38 0.33 -15.29
C ASP A 125 -13.15 0.04 -13.79
N GLY A 126 -11.92 0.23 -13.31
CA GLY A 126 -11.54 0.13 -11.91
C GLY A 126 -10.27 0.92 -11.58
N PHE A 127 -10.19 1.40 -10.35
CA PHE A 127 -9.08 2.20 -9.84
C PHE A 127 -8.46 1.51 -8.63
N ILE A 128 -7.15 1.58 -8.47
CA ILE A 128 -6.52 1.45 -7.16
C ILE A 128 -6.19 2.87 -6.71
N ASN A 129 -6.81 3.28 -5.60
CA ASN A 129 -6.56 4.58 -4.97
C ASN A 129 -6.56 4.43 -3.44
N ASP A 130 -5.99 5.43 -2.78
CA ASP A 130 -5.78 5.45 -1.34
C ASP A 130 -7.10 5.37 -0.55
N SER A 131 -7.05 4.69 0.60
CA SER A 131 -8.21 4.50 1.47
C SER A 131 -8.64 5.78 2.19
N ASP A 132 -7.79 6.82 2.22
CA ASP A 132 -8.12 8.16 2.71
C ASP A 132 -9.34 8.78 2.02
N SER A 133 -9.57 8.37 0.77
CA SER A 133 -10.65 8.85 -0.08
C SER A 133 -11.98 8.18 0.23
N ILE A 134 -12.04 7.25 1.20
CA ILE A 134 -13.28 6.57 1.63
C ILE A 134 -14.40 7.58 1.95
N GLY A 135 -14.04 8.68 2.64
CA GLY A 135 -14.98 9.73 2.98
C GLY A 135 -15.50 10.52 1.77
N THR A 136 -14.74 10.56 0.68
CA THR A 136 -15.15 11.12 -0.62
C THR A 136 -16.10 10.17 -1.33
N HIS A 137 -15.72 8.89 -1.43
CA HIS A 137 -16.51 7.83 -2.06
C HIS A 137 -17.93 7.75 -1.50
N ILE A 138 -18.05 7.70 -0.17
CA ILE A 138 -19.34 7.62 0.52
C ILE A 138 -20.20 8.87 0.28
N ARG A 139 -19.58 10.06 0.30
CA ARG A 139 -20.33 11.33 0.19
C ARG A 139 -20.75 11.67 -1.23
N TYR A 140 -19.95 11.27 -2.22
CA TYR A 140 -20.30 11.47 -3.63
C TYR A 140 -21.41 10.52 -4.08
N GLY A 141 -21.42 9.30 -3.53
CA GLY A 141 -22.49 8.33 -3.76
C GLY A 141 -22.51 7.75 -5.17
N THR A 142 -21.34 7.69 -5.81
CA THR A 142 -21.13 7.09 -7.15
C THR A 142 -20.26 5.84 -7.11
N THR A 143 -19.77 5.46 -5.92
CA THR A 143 -18.90 4.31 -5.69
C THR A 143 -19.75 3.10 -5.38
N ILE A 144 -19.43 1.97 -6.03
CA ILE A 144 -20.14 0.72 -5.82
C ILE A 144 -19.94 0.27 -4.38
N ASN A 145 -21.04 -0.05 -3.70
CA ASN A 145 -21.02 -0.68 -2.40
C ASN A 145 -20.69 -2.19 -2.59
N LEU A 146 -19.45 -2.58 -2.32
CA LEU A 146 -18.95 -3.92 -2.60
C LEU A 146 -19.64 -4.98 -1.74
N SER A 147 -19.98 -4.66 -0.49
CA SER A 147 -20.76 -5.57 0.36
C SER A 147 -22.11 -5.92 -0.29
N GLN A 148 -22.86 -4.91 -0.75
CA GLN A 148 -24.15 -5.14 -1.41
C GLN A 148 -23.98 -5.82 -2.77
N ALA A 149 -22.95 -5.46 -3.54
CA ALA A 149 -22.69 -6.07 -4.83
C ALA A 149 -22.37 -7.57 -4.68
N MET A 150 -21.47 -7.94 -3.77
CA MET A 150 -21.11 -9.34 -3.47
C MET A 150 -22.29 -10.16 -2.94
N GLU A 151 -23.22 -9.56 -2.19
CA GLU A 151 -24.44 -10.24 -1.72
C GLU A 151 -25.50 -10.40 -2.82
N ASN A 152 -25.44 -9.61 -3.90
CA ASN A 152 -26.47 -9.54 -4.92
C ASN A 152 -25.92 -9.79 -6.33
N GLU A 153 -25.64 -8.73 -7.10
CA GLU A 153 -25.31 -8.80 -8.53
C GLU A 153 -24.01 -9.56 -8.82
N TRP A 154 -23.10 -9.60 -7.86
CA TRP A 154 -21.80 -10.28 -7.96
C TRP A 154 -21.77 -11.59 -7.17
N ALA A 155 -22.89 -12.07 -6.62
CA ALA A 155 -22.90 -13.27 -5.77
C ALA A 155 -22.35 -14.51 -6.48
N ASP A 156 -22.70 -14.71 -7.76
CA ASP A 156 -22.21 -15.84 -8.56
C ASP A 156 -20.73 -15.69 -8.98
N TYR A 157 -20.16 -14.50 -8.80
CA TYR A 157 -18.79 -14.13 -9.18
C TYR A 157 -17.91 -13.73 -7.98
N THR A 158 -18.43 -13.89 -6.76
CA THR A 158 -17.68 -13.67 -5.52
C THR A 158 -17.00 -14.97 -5.15
N LEU A 159 -15.67 -14.92 -5.01
CA LEU A 159 -14.87 -16.09 -4.70
C LEU A 159 -15.32 -16.72 -3.37
N PRO A 160 -15.74 -18.01 -3.34
CA PRO A 160 -16.26 -18.63 -2.11
C PRO A 160 -15.24 -18.73 -0.98
N SER A 161 -13.95 -18.71 -1.29
CA SER A 161 -12.83 -18.69 -0.33
C SER A 161 -12.43 -17.27 0.09
N LEU A 162 -13.07 -16.22 -0.41
CA LEU A 162 -12.74 -14.84 -0.06
C LEU A 162 -13.00 -14.58 1.43
N ASP A 163 -11.92 -14.41 2.18
CA ASP A 163 -11.98 -14.06 3.60
C ASP A 163 -11.81 -12.55 3.78
N LEU A 164 -12.93 -11.84 3.91
CA LEU A 164 -12.93 -10.39 4.12
C LEU A 164 -12.31 -9.99 5.46
N GLU A 165 -12.28 -10.89 6.46
CA GLU A 165 -11.70 -10.63 7.77
C GLU A 165 -10.17 -10.77 7.77
N ASP A 166 -9.58 -11.46 6.79
CA ASP A 166 -8.13 -11.62 6.64
C ASP A 166 -7.44 -10.38 6.05
N PHE A 167 -8.19 -9.43 5.48
CA PHE A 167 -7.63 -8.21 4.95
C PHE A 167 -7.11 -7.28 6.06
N ILE A 168 -5.81 -7.00 6.03
CA ILE A 168 -5.20 -5.98 6.87
C ILE A 168 -5.77 -4.61 6.47
N GLY A 169 -6.45 -3.95 7.40
CA GLY A 169 -6.95 -2.59 7.19
C GLY A 169 -8.27 -2.49 6.44
N ILE A 170 -9.08 -3.56 6.33
CA ILE A 170 -10.43 -3.51 5.74
C ILE A 170 -11.34 -2.44 6.39
N GLN A 171 -11.12 -2.16 7.66
CA GLN A 171 -11.78 -1.08 8.39
C GLN A 171 -11.56 0.32 7.79
N TYR A 172 -10.46 0.54 7.06
CA TYR A 172 -10.14 1.82 6.41
C TYR A 172 -11.00 2.04 5.17
N THR A 173 -11.49 0.97 4.55
CA THR A 173 -12.34 1.01 3.35
C THR A 173 -13.81 0.75 3.66
N THR A 174 -14.15 0.68 4.95
CA THR A 174 -15.50 0.41 5.46
C THR A 174 -16.20 1.72 5.84
N GLY A 175 -17.40 1.94 5.31
CA GLY A 175 -18.22 3.11 5.61
C GLY A 175 -18.88 3.06 6.99
N PRO A 176 -19.44 4.20 7.44
CA PRO A 176 -20.14 4.28 8.73
C PRO A 176 -21.44 3.45 8.78
N ASP A 177 -21.92 2.99 7.62
CA ASP A 177 -23.03 2.03 7.48
C ASP A 177 -22.59 0.56 7.69
N GLY A 178 -21.28 0.32 7.86
CA GLY A 178 -20.69 -1.01 7.99
C GLY A 178 -20.44 -1.73 6.66
N SER A 179 -20.66 -1.07 5.52
CA SER A 179 -20.40 -1.64 4.20
C SER A 179 -18.98 -1.36 3.72
N ILE A 180 -18.41 -2.28 2.95
CA ILE A 180 -17.11 -2.14 2.30
C ILE A 180 -17.31 -1.44 0.95
N TYR A 181 -16.55 -0.37 0.70
CA TYR A 181 -16.60 0.40 -0.57
C TYR A 181 -15.33 0.25 -1.42
N GLN A 182 -14.24 -0.22 -0.81
CA GLN A 182 -12.99 -0.51 -1.53
C GLN A 182 -12.37 -1.80 -0.99
N LEU A 183 -11.67 -2.57 -1.84
CA LEU A 183 -10.95 -3.77 -1.42
C LEU A 183 -9.45 -3.50 -1.32
N PRO A 184 -8.83 -3.63 -0.13
CA PRO A 184 -7.39 -3.50 0.05
C PRO A 184 -6.55 -4.30 -0.95
N ALA A 185 -5.55 -3.66 -1.55
CA ALA A 185 -4.60 -4.28 -2.48
C ALA A 185 -3.13 -4.04 -2.09
N GLN A 186 -2.85 -2.97 -1.33
CA GLN A 186 -1.50 -2.53 -0.99
C GLN A 186 -1.43 -2.01 0.46
N GLN A 187 -0.24 -2.01 1.07
CA GLN A 187 -0.03 -1.47 2.42
C GLN A 187 1.07 -0.40 2.48
N PHE A 188 0.71 0.75 3.02
CA PHE A 188 1.61 1.84 3.41
C PHE A 188 1.74 1.91 4.94
N ALA A 189 2.18 0.82 5.57
CA ALA A 189 2.46 0.89 7.00
C ALA A 189 3.71 1.75 7.24
N ASN A 190 3.56 2.79 8.06
CA ASN A 190 4.69 3.58 8.53
C ASN A 190 5.55 2.80 9.52
N LEU A 191 6.86 2.75 9.25
CA LEU A 191 7.87 2.17 10.12
C LEU A 191 9.10 3.08 10.20
N TYR A 192 9.90 2.86 11.24
CA TYR A 192 11.26 3.39 11.34
C TYR A 192 12.23 2.44 10.62
N TRP A 193 13.08 3.00 9.76
CA TRP A 193 14.12 2.27 9.02
C TRP A 193 15.51 2.64 9.53
N PHE A 194 16.44 1.66 9.61
CA PHE A 194 17.81 1.93 10.05
C PHE A 194 18.85 0.91 9.57
N ARG A 195 20.12 1.34 9.56
CA ARG A 195 21.32 0.54 9.29
C ARG A 195 21.68 -0.35 10.47
N TYR A 196 21.10 -1.53 10.48
CA TYR A 196 21.33 -2.53 11.52
C TYR A 196 22.81 -2.90 11.65
N ASP A 197 23.52 -3.07 10.53
CA ASP A 197 24.96 -3.33 10.53
C ASP A 197 25.76 -2.24 11.25
N TRP A 198 25.44 -0.96 11.06
CA TRP A 198 26.08 0.14 11.79
C TRP A 198 25.72 0.15 13.27
N PHE A 199 24.47 -0.17 13.61
CA PHE A 199 24.02 -0.24 15.00
C PHE A 199 24.63 -1.42 15.77
N GLN A 200 25.16 -2.43 15.06
CA GLN A 200 25.86 -3.59 15.65
C GLN A 200 27.38 -3.45 15.68
N ARG A 201 27.94 -2.34 15.18
CA ARG A 201 29.39 -2.10 15.21
C ARG A 201 29.85 -1.74 16.62
N GLU A 202 30.75 -2.55 17.19
CA GLU A 202 31.26 -2.38 18.55
C GLU A 202 31.90 -1.01 18.77
N ASP A 203 32.67 -0.52 17.79
CA ASP A 203 33.34 0.79 17.84
C ASP A 203 32.36 1.96 17.87
N LEU A 204 31.23 1.84 17.15
CA LEU A 204 30.19 2.86 17.14
C LEU A 204 29.33 2.81 18.41
N GLN A 205 29.04 1.61 18.92
CA GLN A 205 28.34 1.43 20.18
C GLN A 205 29.11 2.01 21.38
N GLU A 206 30.43 1.79 21.42
CA GLU A 206 31.30 2.35 22.48
C GLU A 206 31.33 3.89 22.41
N GLN A 207 31.58 4.46 21.23
CA GLN A 207 31.60 5.91 21.03
C GLN A 207 30.27 6.56 21.38
N PHE A 208 29.15 5.98 20.95
CA PHE A 208 27.82 6.50 21.27
C PHE A 208 27.58 6.50 22.78
N ARG A 209 27.91 5.39 23.46
CA ARG A 209 27.75 5.30 24.93
C ARG A 209 28.62 6.31 25.67
N ASP A 210 29.83 6.57 25.20
CA ASP A 210 30.73 7.56 25.80
C ASP A 210 30.21 9.00 25.67
N ILE A 211 29.53 9.32 24.56
CA ILE A 211 29.00 10.67 24.28
C ILE A 211 27.65 10.89 25.00
N TYR A 212 26.71 9.96 24.84
CA TYR A 212 25.31 10.13 25.25
C TYR A 212 24.97 9.43 26.57
N GLY A 213 25.82 8.52 27.06
CA GLY A 213 25.65 7.85 28.35
C GLY A 213 24.66 6.68 28.37
N TYR A 214 24.21 6.20 27.21
CA TYR A 214 23.34 5.03 27.05
C TYR A 214 23.69 4.24 25.78
N ASP A 215 23.10 3.06 25.61
CA ASP A 215 23.43 2.15 24.50
C ASP A 215 22.80 2.61 23.17
N LEU A 216 23.57 2.55 22.08
CA LEU A 216 23.06 2.73 20.72
C LEU A 216 22.07 1.61 20.39
N GLY A 217 20.85 1.97 19.99
CA GLY A 217 19.78 1.02 19.71
C GLY A 217 18.58 1.66 19.02
N VAL A 218 17.53 0.87 18.80
CA VAL A 218 16.29 1.37 18.18
C VAL A 218 15.66 2.45 19.07
N PRO A 219 15.47 3.68 18.57
CA PRO A 219 14.92 4.77 19.38
C PRO A 219 13.44 4.53 19.65
N THR A 220 13.01 4.77 20.89
CA THR A 220 11.59 4.72 21.27
C THR A 220 10.94 6.10 21.33
N ASN A 221 11.73 7.17 21.31
CA ASN A 221 11.28 8.55 21.35
C ASN A 221 12.17 9.46 20.49
N TRP A 222 11.69 10.67 20.23
CA TRP A 222 12.37 11.62 19.35
C TRP A 222 13.68 12.17 19.91
N THR A 223 13.87 12.21 21.23
CA THR A 223 15.16 12.60 21.81
C THR A 223 16.23 11.58 21.45
N ALA A 224 15.96 10.29 21.65
CA ALA A 224 16.90 9.23 21.27
C ALA A 224 17.13 9.19 19.75
N TYR A 225 16.09 9.44 18.94
CA TYR A 225 16.25 9.55 17.50
C TYR A 225 17.20 10.70 17.12
N GLU A 226 17.02 11.87 17.73
CA GLU A 226 17.85 13.06 17.50
C GLU A 226 19.31 12.84 17.89
N ASP A 227 19.56 12.24 19.06
CA ASP A 227 20.91 11.88 19.51
C ASP A 227 21.62 10.96 18.49
N ILE A 228 20.90 9.96 17.96
CA ILE A 228 21.44 9.06 16.94
C ILE A 228 21.70 9.82 15.62
N ALA A 229 20.81 10.74 15.25
CA ALA A 229 20.96 11.53 14.03
C ALA A 229 22.19 12.47 14.11
N GLU A 230 22.37 13.12 15.26
CA GLU A 230 23.57 13.91 15.56
C GLU A 230 24.82 13.03 15.58
N PHE A 231 24.79 11.88 16.26
CA PHE A 231 25.93 10.96 16.35
C PHE A 231 26.49 10.60 14.99
N PHE A 232 25.65 10.12 14.08
CA PHE A 232 26.12 9.69 12.76
C PHE A 232 26.56 10.88 11.89
N THR A 233 25.93 12.05 12.02
CA THR A 233 26.24 13.20 11.17
C THR A 233 27.48 13.97 11.66
N GLU A 234 27.55 14.27 12.96
CA GLU A 234 28.51 15.21 13.55
C GLU A 234 29.71 14.50 14.19
N HIS A 235 29.51 13.31 14.76
CA HIS A 235 30.56 12.57 15.47
C HIS A 235 31.23 11.51 14.61
N VAL A 236 30.45 10.75 13.84
CA VAL A 236 30.98 9.77 12.88
C VAL A 236 31.40 10.48 11.59
N GLY A 237 30.46 11.13 10.90
CA GLY A 237 30.69 11.95 9.71
C GLY A 237 31.12 11.18 8.45
N GLU A 238 31.93 10.13 8.59
CA GLU A 238 32.43 9.29 7.51
C GLU A 238 32.53 7.82 7.92
N ILE A 239 32.08 6.92 7.05
CA ILE A 239 32.31 5.48 7.17
C ILE A 239 32.92 5.00 5.85
N ASP A 240 34.06 4.30 5.94
CA ASP A 240 34.75 3.71 4.78
C ASP A 240 35.06 4.71 3.65
N GLY A 241 35.38 5.97 3.98
CA GLY A 241 35.67 7.01 2.98
C GLY A 241 34.44 7.72 2.41
N VAL A 242 33.24 7.41 2.90
CA VAL A 242 31.97 7.97 2.43
C VAL A 242 31.33 8.79 3.53
N THR A 243 30.94 10.03 3.22
CA THR A 243 30.16 10.87 4.14
C THR A 243 28.83 10.21 4.45
N VAL A 244 28.50 10.16 5.74
CA VAL A 244 27.24 9.55 6.22
C VAL A 244 26.36 10.59 6.90
N TYR A 245 25.05 10.35 6.85
CA TYR A 245 24.03 11.22 7.40
C TYR A 245 23.18 10.43 8.39
N GLY A 246 22.91 11.04 9.54
CA GLY A 246 22.15 10.42 10.61
C GLY A 246 20.64 10.44 10.42
N HIS A 247 20.12 11.11 9.39
CA HIS A 247 18.69 11.20 9.10
C HIS A 247 18.45 11.30 7.58
N MET A 248 17.27 10.84 7.14
CA MET A 248 16.72 11.16 5.84
C MET A 248 15.24 11.56 5.94
N ASP A 249 14.87 12.62 5.25
CA ASP A 249 13.51 13.04 4.90
C ASP A 249 13.59 13.99 3.68
N TYR A 250 12.51 14.65 3.29
CA TYR A 250 12.47 15.54 2.13
C TYR A 250 11.72 16.85 2.41
N GLY A 251 12.05 17.89 1.66
CA GLY A 251 11.56 19.26 1.96
C GLY A 251 10.99 20.05 0.79
N ARG A 252 10.95 19.50 -0.43
CA ARG A 252 10.45 20.25 -1.58
C ARG A 252 8.96 20.55 -1.41
N ARG A 253 8.56 21.78 -1.72
CA ARG A 253 7.15 22.15 -1.83
C ARG A 253 6.52 21.40 -3.00
N ASP A 254 5.74 20.39 -2.65
CA ASP A 254 5.09 19.42 -3.52
C ASP A 254 3.85 18.89 -2.77
N PRO A 255 2.79 18.39 -3.44
CA PRO A 255 1.65 17.78 -2.75
C PRO A 255 2.07 16.73 -1.71
N SER A 256 3.12 15.95 -1.98
CA SER A 256 3.60 14.90 -1.07
C SER A 256 4.06 15.45 0.28
N LEU A 257 4.54 16.69 0.34
CA LEU A 257 4.95 17.31 1.60
C LEU A 257 3.77 17.58 2.54
N GLY A 258 2.58 17.83 1.98
CA GLY A 258 1.35 17.99 2.75
C GLY A 258 0.99 16.69 3.48
N TRP A 259 0.96 15.58 2.75
CA TRP A 259 0.76 14.24 3.32
C TRP A 259 1.86 13.90 4.30
N ARG A 260 3.13 14.19 3.98
CA ARG A 260 4.25 13.98 4.91
C ARG A 260 3.99 14.55 6.29
N PHE A 261 3.37 15.72 6.40
CA PHE A 261 3.03 16.26 7.72
C PHE A 261 1.92 15.48 8.41
N HIS A 262 0.76 15.34 7.76
CA HIS A 262 -0.42 14.72 8.37
C HIS A 262 -0.23 13.22 8.60
N ASP A 263 0.39 12.53 7.65
CA ASP A 263 0.64 11.10 7.68
C ASP A 263 1.71 10.71 8.68
N SER A 264 2.65 11.61 8.98
CA SER A 264 3.82 11.26 9.79
C SER A 264 4.01 12.21 10.96
N TRP A 265 4.64 13.34 10.71
CA TRP A 265 5.21 14.21 11.72
C TRP A 265 4.19 14.65 12.76
N LEU A 266 2.98 15.03 12.33
CA LEU A 266 1.95 15.54 13.23
C LEU A 266 1.41 14.45 14.17
N SER A 267 1.06 13.28 13.63
CA SER A 267 0.51 12.18 14.42
C SER A 267 1.59 11.53 15.30
N MET A 268 2.79 11.29 14.78
CA MET A 268 3.93 10.79 15.56
C MET A 268 4.31 11.74 16.70
N ALA A 269 4.11 13.06 16.55
CA ALA A 269 4.34 14.01 17.63
C ALA A 269 3.30 13.95 18.76
N GLY A 270 2.09 13.40 18.49
CA GLY A 270 0.96 13.39 19.41
C GLY A 270 -0.07 14.49 19.19
N MET A 271 -0.35 14.87 17.93
CA MET A 271 -1.37 15.89 17.62
C MET A 271 -2.82 15.41 17.85
N GLY A 272 -3.13 14.16 17.49
CA GLY A 272 -4.49 13.60 17.51
C GLY A 272 -4.98 13.23 18.91
N SER A 273 -6.25 12.83 19.01
CA SER A 273 -6.79 12.24 20.24
C SER A 273 -6.46 10.75 20.33
N PRO A 274 -6.44 10.13 21.53
CA PRO A 274 -6.44 8.69 21.65
C PRO A 274 -7.64 8.05 20.94
N GLY A 275 -7.43 6.89 20.35
CA GLY A 275 -8.39 6.19 19.51
C GLY A 275 -7.67 5.52 18.35
N VAL A 276 -7.82 4.21 18.23
CA VAL A 276 -7.35 3.42 17.08
C VAL A 276 -8.58 2.78 16.42
N PRO A 277 -8.67 2.74 15.08
CA PRO A 277 -7.64 3.13 14.11
C PRO A 277 -7.51 4.64 13.84
N PHE A 278 -8.46 5.46 14.32
CA PHE A 278 -8.46 6.92 14.18
C PHE A 278 -8.72 7.60 15.53
N GLY A 279 -8.06 8.74 15.75
CA GLY A 279 -8.26 9.53 16.96
C GLY A 279 -9.69 10.08 17.06
N ASN A 280 -10.28 10.06 18.26
CA ASN A 280 -11.63 10.57 18.50
C ASN A 280 -11.64 11.44 19.77
N PRO A 281 -12.12 12.71 19.72
CA PRO A 281 -12.83 13.35 18.61
C PRO A 281 -11.94 14.05 17.59
N VAL A 282 -10.62 14.08 17.77
CA VAL A 282 -9.69 14.67 16.79
C VAL A 282 -8.87 13.57 16.14
N ASP A 283 -8.97 13.45 14.83
CA ASP A 283 -8.25 12.44 14.05
C ASP A 283 -6.75 12.77 13.89
N ASP A 284 -6.02 11.89 13.21
CA ASP A 284 -4.60 12.02 12.89
C ASP A 284 -4.29 13.13 11.87
N TRP A 285 -5.30 13.67 11.20
CA TRP A 285 -5.19 14.87 10.36
C TRP A 285 -5.42 16.16 11.16
N GLY A 286 -5.79 16.05 12.44
CA GLY A 286 -6.06 17.16 13.34
C GLY A 286 -7.48 17.73 13.15
N ILE A 287 -8.35 17.01 12.46
CA ILE A 287 -9.73 17.37 12.22
C ILE A 287 -10.60 16.82 13.35
N ARG A 288 -11.33 17.71 14.00
CA ARG A 288 -12.36 17.36 14.96
C ARG A 288 -13.62 16.90 14.24
N VAL A 289 -14.17 15.77 14.65
CA VAL A 289 -15.49 15.29 14.26
C VAL A 289 -16.51 15.37 15.39
N ASP A 290 -17.79 15.40 15.04
CA ASP A 290 -18.89 15.22 15.99
C ASP A 290 -19.33 13.75 16.10
N GLU A 291 -20.38 13.48 16.88
CA GLU A 291 -20.91 12.12 17.13
C GLU A 291 -21.42 11.44 15.85
N GLU A 292 -21.75 12.22 14.81
CA GLU A 292 -22.15 11.72 13.49
C GLU A 292 -20.98 11.69 12.48
N SER A 293 -19.73 11.77 12.95
CA SER A 293 -18.52 11.76 12.11
C SER A 293 -18.46 12.90 11.08
N ARG A 294 -19.08 14.05 11.39
CA ARG A 294 -19.00 15.24 10.53
C ARG A 294 -17.83 16.12 10.97
N PRO A 295 -17.02 16.64 10.04
CA PRO A 295 -15.91 17.53 10.40
C PRO A 295 -16.44 18.88 10.90
N VAL A 296 -15.99 19.30 12.09
CA VAL A 296 -16.47 20.52 12.77
C VAL A 296 -15.36 21.52 13.16
N GLY A 297 -14.09 21.16 13.04
CA GLY A 297 -12.99 22.11 13.24
C GLY A 297 -11.59 21.53 13.06
N ALA A 298 -10.66 22.32 12.54
CA ALA A 298 -9.27 21.90 12.33
C ALA A 298 -8.28 22.61 13.28
N SER A 299 -8.54 23.87 13.63
CA SER A 299 -7.69 24.63 14.55
C SER A 299 -8.03 24.33 16.02
N VAL A 300 -7.07 24.51 16.93
CA VAL A 300 -7.27 24.47 18.40
C VAL A 300 -8.44 25.36 18.84
N SER A 301 -8.56 26.57 18.30
CA SER A 301 -9.67 27.49 18.60
C SER A 301 -11.06 26.99 18.17
N ARG A 302 -11.11 25.93 17.34
CA ARG A 302 -12.33 25.26 16.87
C ARG A 302 -12.41 23.81 17.35
N GLY A 303 -11.56 23.43 18.30
CA GLY A 303 -11.49 22.08 18.87
C GLY A 303 -10.72 21.05 18.04
N GLY A 304 -10.16 21.41 16.88
CA GLY A 304 -9.22 20.54 16.15
C GLY A 304 -7.78 20.70 16.67
N ALA A 305 -6.81 20.11 15.97
CA ALA A 305 -5.42 20.10 16.41
C ALA A 305 -4.38 20.43 15.32
N THR A 306 -4.76 20.76 14.08
CA THR A 306 -3.81 21.04 12.97
C THR A 306 -2.76 22.09 13.31
N ASN A 307 -3.09 23.08 14.17
CA ASN A 307 -2.16 24.11 14.65
C ASN A 307 -1.84 24.00 16.15
N SER A 308 -1.91 22.78 16.69
CA SER A 308 -1.59 22.48 18.09
C SER A 308 -0.11 22.69 18.42
N PRO A 309 0.26 22.77 19.71
CA PRO A 309 1.66 22.77 20.11
C PRO A 309 2.45 21.56 19.59
N ALA A 310 1.82 20.37 19.54
CA ALA A 310 2.43 19.17 18.97
C ALA A 310 2.75 19.37 17.48
N SER A 311 1.83 19.95 16.72
CA SER A 311 2.02 20.24 15.30
C SER A 311 3.14 21.25 15.04
N VAL A 312 3.19 22.31 15.84
CA VAL A 312 4.25 23.33 15.74
C VAL A 312 5.60 22.71 16.08
N PHE A 313 5.66 21.89 17.13
CA PHE A 313 6.88 21.16 17.52
C PHE A 313 7.33 20.21 16.42
N ALA A 314 6.42 19.43 15.85
CA ALA A 314 6.69 18.47 14.78
C ALA A 314 7.32 19.13 13.55
N VAL A 315 6.69 20.18 13.03
CA VAL A 315 7.20 20.89 11.86
C VAL A 315 8.52 21.59 12.16
N THR A 316 8.69 22.13 13.37
CA THR A 316 9.98 22.72 13.77
C THR A 316 11.09 21.67 13.77
N LYS A 317 10.84 20.49 14.35
CA LYS A 317 11.81 19.40 14.39
C LYS A 317 12.13 18.83 13.01
N MET A 318 11.14 18.66 12.17
CA MET A 318 11.33 18.26 10.77
C MET A 318 12.28 19.20 10.03
N VAL A 319 12.05 20.52 10.14
CA VAL A 319 12.93 21.52 9.51
C VAL A 319 14.33 21.50 10.11
N GLU A 320 14.45 21.41 11.43
CA GLU A 320 15.75 21.35 12.12
C GLU A 320 16.56 20.10 11.72
N TRP A 321 15.94 18.92 11.72
CA TRP A 321 16.65 17.68 11.40
C TRP A 321 16.98 17.57 9.90
N LEU A 322 16.11 18.08 9.02
CA LEU A 322 16.38 18.14 7.59
C LEU A 322 17.55 19.07 7.26
N ASP A 323 17.73 20.16 8.01
CA ASP A 323 18.86 21.09 7.85
C ASP A 323 20.16 20.52 8.44
N LYS A 324 20.08 19.90 9.61
CA LYS A 324 21.28 19.46 10.35
C LYS A 324 21.79 18.09 9.98
N TYR A 325 20.90 17.11 9.80
CA TYR A 325 21.26 15.69 9.85
C TYR A 325 20.96 14.92 8.56
N ALA A 326 20.37 15.57 7.56
CA ALA A 326 20.07 14.99 6.26
C ALA A 326 21.06 15.47 5.17
N PRO A 327 21.15 14.76 4.03
CA PRO A 327 21.90 15.26 2.87
C PRO A 327 21.43 16.66 2.45
N PRO A 328 22.34 17.59 2.07
CA PRO A 328 21.97 18.96 1.70
C PRO A 328 20.92 19.04 0.57
N GLU A 329 20.93 18.08 -0.35
CA GLU A 329 20.01 18.00 -1.48
C GLU A 329 18.59 17.62 -1.06
N ALA A 330 18.41 17.02 0.13
CA ALA A 330 17.13 16.50 0.62
C ALA A 330 16.02 17.58 0.71
N GLN A 331 16.40 18.83 1.00
CA GLN A 331 15.47 19.98 0.99
C GLN A 331 14.85 20.24 -0.39
N GLY A 332 15.52 19.80 -1.47
CA GLY A 332 15.07 19.93 -2.84
C GLY A 332 14.34 18.71 -3.40
N MET A 333 14.22 17.62 -2.63
CA MET A 333 13.63 16.37 -3.07
C MET A 333 12.12 16.31 -2.83
N THR A 334 11.38 15.66 -3.74
CA THR A 334 10.02 15.15 -3.52
C THR A 334 10.07 13.77 -2.85
N PHE A 335 8.90 13.23 -2.49
CA PHE A 335 8.78 11.87 -1.95
C PHE A 335 9.44 10.80 -2.83
N GLY A 336 9.14 10.78 -4.13
CA GLY A 336 9.71 9.81 -5.06
C GLY A 336 11.22 9.96 -5.27
N GLU A 337 11.75 11.18 -5.15
CA GLU A 337 13.20 11.43 -5.22
C GLU A 337 13.92 10.98 -3.94
N ALA A 338 13.28 11.12 -2.78
CA ALA A 338 13.85 10.79 -1.48
C ALA A 338 13.73 9.31 -1.09
N GLY A 339 12.68 8.62 -1.54
CA GLY A 339 12.41 7.21 -1.21
C GLY A 339 13.59 6.26 -1.48
N PRO A 340 14.30 6.36 -2.63
CA PRO A 340 15.45 5.50 -2.93
C PRO A 340 16.74 5.88 -2.20
N VAL A 341 16.83 7.04 -1.54
CA VAL A 341 18.08 7.56 -0.97
C VAL A 341 18.68 6.66 0.12
N PRO A 342 17.91 6.11 1.07
CA PRO A 342 18.45 5.18 2.07
C PRO A 342 19.19 3.98 1.45
N ALA A 343 18.71 3.48 0.30
CA ALA A 343 19.31 2.35 -0.40
C ALA A 343 20.72 2.63 -0.94
N GLN A 344 21.09 3.90 -1.09
CA GLN A 344 22.41 4.34 -1.58
C GLN A 344 23.53 4.13 -0.54
N GLY A 345 23.20 3.83 0.72
CA GLY A 345 24.15 3.34 1.72
C GLY A 345 24.81 4.39 2.60
N ASN A 346 24.45 5.67 2.45
CA ASN A 346 24.99 6.79 3.22
C ASN A 346 24.05 7.32 4.32
N ILE A 347 22.85 6.75 4.48
CA ILE A 347 21.89 7.13 5.52
C ILE A 347 21.92 6.11 6.66
N ALA A 348 21.99 6.58 7.92
CA ALA A 348 21.98 5.72 9.10
C ALA A 348 20.56 5.29 9.49
N GLN A 349 19.60 6.20 9.42
CA GLN A 349 18.21 5.96 9.84
C GLN A 349 17.23 6.95 9.17
N GLN A 350 15.96 6.55 9.16
CA GLN A 350 14.85 7.35 8.67
C GLN A 350 13.64 7.15 9.59
N ILE A 351 13.14 8.25 10.17
CA ILE A 351 12.06 8.22 11.17
C ILE A 351 10.76 7.63 10.64
N PHE A 352 10.50 7.86 9.36
CA PHE A 352 9.31 7.41 8.67
C PHE A 352 9.67 6.87 7.30
N TRP A 353 9.29 5.62 7.09
CA TRP A 353 9.51 4.84 5.89
C TRP A 353 8.31 3.92 5.67
N TYR A 354 7.82 3.83 4.43
CA TYR A 354 6.67 2.98 4.11
C TYR A 354 7.07 1.59 3.64
N THR A 355 6.32 0.59 4.11
CA THR A 355 6.47 -0.82 3.70
C THR A 355 6.41 -1.06 2.20
N THR A 356 5.74 -0.19 1.44
CA THR A 356 5.67 -0.32 -0.03
C THR A 356 7.06 -0.34 -0.69
N PHE A 357 8.06 0.32 -0.09
CA PHE A 357 9.42 0.37 -0.61
C PHE A 357 10.28 -0.85 -0.25
N THR A 358 9.73 -1.82 0.49
CA THR A 358 10.50 -3.01 0.94
C THR A 358 11.11 -3.74 -0.25
N ALA A 359 10.31 -4.01 -1.29
CA ALA A 359 10.77 -4.78 -2.45
C ALA A 359 11.97 -4.10 -3.12
N ASP A 360 11.88 -2.80 -3.37
CA ASP A 360 12.93 -2.02 -4.03
C ASP A 360 14.22 -1.94 -3.22
N MET A 361 14.15 -2.11 -1.89
CA MET A 361 15.31 -2.09 -1.00
C MET A 361 16.02 -3.44 -0.83
N THR A 362 15.53 -4.50 -1.46
CA THR A 362 16.07 -5.87 -1.32
C THR A 362 16.96 -6.33 -2.47
N ASP A 363 17.19 -5.49 -3.49
CA ASP A 363 18.12 -5.81 -4.58
C ASP A 363 19.54 -6.06 -4.03
N PRO A 364 20.14 -7.25 -4.25
CA PRO A 364 21.49 -7.58 -3.77
C PRO A 364 22.60 -6.65 -4.28
N ASN A 365 22.37 -5.91 -5.36
CA ASN A 365 23.34 -4.95 -5.91
C ASN A 365 23.36 -3.63 -5.13
N LEU A 366 22.41 -3.40 -4.22
CA LEU A 366 22.36 -2.19 -3.42
C LEU A 366 23.41 -2.22 -2.29
N PRO A 367 24.09 -1.09 -2.01
CA PRO A 367 25.08 -0.99 -0.92
C PRO A 367 24.57 -1.44 0.46
N VAL A 368 23.27 -1.29 0.71
CA VAL A 368 22.61 -1.65 1.97
C VAL A 368 22.26 -3.13 2.10
N ASN A 369 22.61 -3.96 1.13
CA ASN A 369 22.44 -5.41 1.18
C ASN A 369 23.79 -6.12 1.18
N ASN A 370 23.80 -7.35 1.69
CA ASN A 370 24.95 -8.26 1.58
C ASN A 370 24.97 -8.93 0.20
N GLU A 371 26.11 -9.54 -0.16
CA GLU A 371 26.25 -10.26 -1.44
C GLU A 371 25.24 -11.42 -1.61
N ASP A 372 24.75 -11.99 -0.50
CA ASP A 372 23.73 -13.03 -0.49
C ASP A 372 22.28 -12.49 -0.56
N GLY A 373 22.12 -11.17 -0.69
CA GLY A 373 20.83 -10.47 -0.73
C GLY A 373 20.22 -10.21 0.64
N SER A 374 20.82 -10.66 1.75
CA SER A 374 20.30 -10.36 3.08
C SER A 374 20.47 -8.87 3.42
N PRO A 375 19.46 -8.23 4.04
CA PRO A 375 19.52 -6.79 4.29
C PRO A 375 20.48 -6.46 5.43
N LYS A 376 21.30 -5.41 5.26
CA LYS A 376 22.08 -4.77 6.34
C LYS A 376 21.25 -3.79 7.16
N TRP A 377 20.00 -3.59 6.78
CA TRP A 377 19.04 -2.72 7.43
C TRP A 377 17.91 -3.52 8.09
N ARG A 378 17.18 -2.89 9.00
CA ARG A 378 15.98 -3.43 9.64
C ARG A 378 14.94 -2.33 9.77
N MET A 379 13.73 -2.76 10.11
CA MET A 379 12.61 -1.88 10.44
C MET A 379 12.16 -2.14 11.87
N ALA A 380 11.60 -1.11 12.49
CA ALA A 380 10.97 -1.19 13.80
C ALA A 380 9.80 -0.21 13.89
N PRO A 381 8.94 -0.28 14.93
CA PRO A 381 7.93 0.74 15.17
C PRO A 381 8.56 2.14 15.25
N SER A 382 7.89 3.14 14.68
CA SER A 382 8.40 4.51 14.68
C SER A 382 8.48 5.08 16.11
N PRO A 383 9.52 5.88 16.42
CA PRO A 383 9.62 6.54 17.71
C PRO A 383 8.54 7.61 17.88
N THR A 384 8.11 7.82 19.12
CA THR A 384 7.06 8.80 19.42
C THR A 384 7.62 10.14 19.90
N GLY A 385 6.92 11.21 19.54
CA GLY A 385 7.24 12.56 19.98
C GLY A 385 6.72 12.86 21.38
N PRO A 386 7.09 14.02 21.94
CA PRO A 386 6.90 14.33 23.35
C PRO A 386 5.43 14.57 23.76
N TYR A 387 4.50 14.76 22.81
CA TYR A 387 3.08 14.92 23.12
C TYR A 387 2.28 13.63 22.91
N TRP A 388 2.92 12.56 22.43
CA TRP A 388 2.25 11.30 22.20
C TRP A 388 1.90 10.60 23.52
N GLU A 389 0.71 10.03 23.60
CA GLU A 389 0.22 9.24 24.72
C GLU A 389 -0.30 7.89 24.23
N GLU A 390 -0.34 6.89 25.13
CA GLU A 390 -0.85 5.55 24.84
C GLU A 390 -2.25 5.61 24.20
N GLY A 391 -2.42 4.90 23.09
CA GLY A 391 -3.67 4.89 22.32
C GLY A 391 -3.78 6.00 21.27
N MET A 392 -2.82 6.93 21.17
CA MET A 392 -2.71 7.81 20.00
C MET A 392 -2.05 7.07 18.82
N LYS A 393 -2.41 7.46 17.60
CA LYS A 393 -1.80 6.92 16.38
C LYS A 393 -0.32 7.34 16.25
N VAL A 394 0.55 6.42 15.81
CA VAL A 394 2.00 6.67 15.62
C VAL A 394 2.33 6.64 14.13
N GLY A 395 1.93 7.71 13.44
CA GLY A 395 2.00 7.76 12.00
C GLY A 395 0.87 7.01 11.31
N TYR A 396 0.85 7.16 10.00
CA TYR A 396 -0.25 6.78 9.14
C TYR A 396 -0.06 5.39 8.56
N GLN A 397 -1.19 4.75 8.32
CA GLN A 397 -1.28 3.51 7.58
C GLN A 397 -2.35 3.75 6.53
N ASP A 398 -1.93 3.78 5.26
CA ASP A 398 -2.85 3.72 4.14
C ASP A 398 -2.87 2.33 3.53
N VAL A 399 -3.98 2.06 2.84
CA VAL A 399 -4.21 0.84 2.12
C VAL A 399 -4.71 1.22 0.73
N GLY A 400 -3.81 1.22 -0.26
CA GLY A 400 -4.20 1.37 -1.66
C GLY A 400 -5.22 0.28 -2.02
N SER A 401 -6.39 0.69 -2.51
CA SER A 401 -7.57 -0.17 -2.57
C SER A 401 -8.30 -0.11 -3.90
N TRP A 402 -8.73 -1.29 -4.37
CA TRP A 402 -9.59 -1.45 -5.53
C TRP A 402 -10.93 -0.77 -5.30
N THR A 403 -11.30 0.10 -6.25
CA THR A 403 -12.46 0.97 -6.20
C THR A 403 -13.16 0.97 -7.54
N PHE A 404 -14.49 0.82 -7.52
CA PHE A 404 -15.33 0.72 -8.70
C PHE A 404 -16.47 1.75 -8.63
N PHE A 405 -16.89 2.28 -9.78
CA PHE A 405 -17.91 3.32 -9.86
C PHE A 405 -19.12 2.85 -10.68
N ASP A 406 -20.29 3.39 -10.35
CA ASP A 406 -21.55 3.12 -11.06
C ASP A 406 -21.53 3.56 -12.55
N SER A 407 -20.51 4.34 -12.94
CA SER A 407 -20.30 4.78 -14.32
C SER A 407 -19.60 3.73 -15.19
N THR A 408 -19.05 2.66 -14.59
CA THR A 408 -18.47 1.53 -15.32
C THR A 408 -19.61 0.78 -16.06
N PRO A 409 -19.49 0.54 -17.38
CA PRO A 409 -20.48 -0.20 -18.15
C PRO A 409 -20.67 -1.64 -17.65
N GLU A 410 -21.92 -2.12 -17.74
CA GLU A 410 -22.30 -3.52 -17.49
C GLU A 410 -21.71 -4.52 -18.49
#